data_AF-A0AAX3S9H9-F1
#
_entry.id   AF-A0AAX3S9H9-F1
#
_cell.length_a   1.000
_cell.length_b   1.000
_cell.length_c   1.000
_cell.angle_alpha   90.00
_cell.angle_beta   90.00
_cell.angle_gamma   90.00
#
_symmetry.space_group_name_H-M   'P 1'
#
loop_
_entity.id
_entity.type
_entity.pdbx_description
1 polymer ?
#
loop_
_entity_poly.entity_id
_entity_poly.type
_entity_poly.pdbx_seq_one_letter_code
_entity_poly.pdbx_strand_id
1 'polypeptide(L)'
;MSFDSSNNVLPIDEELIDKILVPAAKHFLSTEQYPISSLPMFTGVGVYAIYVDSGADTIYNGVLSDDYPIYVGKAVPSGSRQGKSTTAKRQLRNRLLEHKRSMEQGGLPVEYFKCRFMVMTGIGEDLIPALESTLIRMFHPLWNSYIDGFGIHTPGEGRLNQQPSEWDTLHPGRPWLHKLTGAPRDRNQIAEKICSYRMR
;
A
#
# COMPACT_ATOMS: atom_id res chain seq x y z
N MET A 1 -44.80 -9.24 3.90
CA MET A 1 -44.27 -8.26 2.94
C MET A 1 -42.90 -8.75 2.49
N SER A 2 -42.67 -8.92 1.18
CA SER A 2 -41.33 -9.21 0.66
C SER A 2 -40.56 -7.90 0.53
N PHE A 3 -39.35 -7.84 1.08
CA PHE A 3 -38.45 -6.72 0.90
C PHE A 3 -37.95 -6.68 -0.55
N ASP A 4 -38.14 -5.54 -1.23
CA ASP A 4 -37.57 -5.27 -2.55
C ASP A 4 -36.31 -4.42 -2.39
N SER A 5 -35.15 -5.02 -2.68
CA SER A 5 -33.85 -4.38 -2.54
C SER A 5 -33.57 -3.35 -3.63
N SER A 6 -34.30 -3.34 -4.75
CA SER A 6 -34.05 -2.44 -5.88
C SER A 6 -34.15 -0.95 -5.50
N ASN A 7 -35.05 -0.60 -4.58
CA ASN A 7 -35.21 0.75 -4.04
C ASN A 7 -34.05 1.22 -3.13
N ASN A 8 -33.09 0.33 -2.83
CA ASN A 8 -31.94 0.59 -1.96
C ASN A 8 -30.61 0.59 -2.72
N VAL A 9 -30.65 0.59 -4.05
CA VAL A 9 -29.46 0.63 -4.92
C VAL A 9 -29.39 1.99 -5.61
N LEU A 10 -28.32 2.74 -5.35
CA LEU A 10 -27.95 3.88 -6.16
C LEU A 10 -26.96 3.40 -7.25
N PRO A 11 -27.36 3.35 -8.53
CA PRO A 11 -26.43 3.05 -9.60
C PRO A 11 -25.47 4.24 -9.74
N ILE A 12 -24.18 4.00 -9.49
CA ILE A 12 -23.14 4.97 -9.77
C ILE A 12 -22.67 4.73 -11.20
N ASP A 13 -22.69 5.78 -12.02
CA ASP A 13 -22.15 5.73 -13.37
C ASP A 13 -20.62 5.58 -13.33
N GLU A 14 -20.11 4.43 -13.77
CA GLU A 14 -18.69 4.14 -13.83
C GLU A 14 -17.96 5.16 -14.71
N GLU A 15 -18.59 5.65 -15.79
CA GLU A 15 -17.98 6.62 -16.69
C GLU A 15 -17.73 7.96 -15.99
N LEU A 16 -18.65 8.39 -15.12
CA LEU A 16 -18.49 9.61 -14.32
C LEU A 16 -17.36 9.47 -13.29
N ILE A 17 -17.24 8.30 -12.65
CA ILE A 17 -16.15 8.03 -11.72
C ILE A 17 -14.80 8.02 -12.44
N ASP A 18 -14.72 7.40 -13.61
CA ASP A 18 -13.51 7.34 -14.41
C ASP A 18 -13.07 8.72 -14.89
N LYS A 19 -14.00 9.62 -15.22
CA LYS A 19 -13.70 11.03 -15.54
C LYS A 19 -12.97 11.77 -14.42
N ILE A 20 -13.09 11.31 -13.17
CA ILE A 20 -12.40 11.89 -12.02
C ILE A 20 -11.12 11.10 -11.68
N LEU A 21 -11.23 9.78 -11.56
CA LEU A 21 -10.15 8.93 -11.04
C LEU A 21 -9.07 8.63 -12.07
N VAL A 22 -9.41 8.49 -13.36
CA VAL A 22 -8.42 8.20 -14.40
C VAL A 22 -7.45 9.38 -14.62
N PRO A 23 -7.91 10.65 -14.72
CA PRO A 23 -6.98 11.78 -14.77
C PRO A 23 -6.11 11.90 -13.51
N ALA A 24 -6.68 11.65 -12.32
CA ALA A 24 -5.92 11.66 -11.08
C ALA A 24 -4.84 10.56 -11.05
N ALA A 25 -5.16 9.35 -11.51
CA ALA A 25 -4.20 8.26 -11.64
C ALA A 25 -3.11 8.58 -12.66
N LYS A 26 -3.45 9.15 -13.82
CA LYS A 26 -2.47 9.62 -14.81
C LYS A 26 -1.54 10.67 -14.24
N HIS A 27 -2.07 11.64 -13.49
CA HIS A 27 -1.25 12.65 -12.81
C HIS A 27 -0.33 12.01 -11.76
N PHE A 28 -0.85 11.07 -10.96
CA PHE A 28 -0.03 10.30 -10.01
C PHE A 28 1.15 9.61 -10.72
N LEU A 29 0.89 8.95 -11.84
CA LEU A 29 1.91 8.27 -12.66
C LEU A 29 2.86 9.23 -13.40
N SER A 30 2.57 10.53 -13.45
CA SER A 30 3.50 11.54 -13.98
C SER A 30 4.37 12.21 -12.90
N THR A 31 4.10 11.97 -11.61
CA THR A 31 4.88 12.56 -10.51
C THR A 31 6.28 11.97 -10.42
N GLU A 32 7.27 12.72 -9.98
CA GLU A 32 8.65 12.23 -9.86
C GLU A 32 8.77 11.02 -8.90
N GLN A 33 9.65 10.07 -9.23
CA GLN A 33 10.06 9.01 -8.31
C GLN A 33 11.17 9.51 -7.38
N TYR A 34 11.02 9.27 -6.08
CA TYR A 34 12.03 9.57 -5.08
C TYR A 34 12.57 8.29 -4.46
N PRO A 35 13.89 8.16 -4.22
CA PRO A 35 14.43 7.08 -3.41
C PRO A 35 13.80 7.06 -2.02
N ILE A 36 13.34 5.90 -1.56
CA ILE A 36 12.71 5.81 -0.23
C ILE A 36 13.73 6.05 0.89
N SER A 37 15.01 5.77 0.61
CA SER A 37 16.13 6.05 1.50
C SER A 37 16.26 7.55 1.82
N SER A 38 15.88 8.44 0.89
CA SER A 38 16.04 9.90 0.96
C SER A 38 14.77 10.66 0.55
N LEU A 39 13.69 10.49 1.33
CA LEU A 39 12.43 11.18 1.08
C LEU A 39 12.54 12.71 1.26
N PRO A 40 11.98 13.51 0.33
CA PRO A 40 11.90 14.95 0.50
C PRO A 40 11.04 15.34 1.72
N MET A 41 11.21 16.58 2.18
CA MET A 41 10.34 17.16 3.20
C MET A 41 9.06 17.67 2.55
N PHE A 42 7.92 17.12 2.97
CA PHE A 42 6.60 17.57 2.52
C PHE A 42 5.55 17.33 3.60
N THR A 43 4.38 17.93 3.40
CA THR A 43 3.24 17.84 4.31
C THR A 43 1.97 17.41 3.60
N GLY A 44 1.10 16.66 4.28
CA GLY A 44 -0.21 16.31 3.78
C GLY A 44 -0.59 14.84 3.93
N VAL A 45 -1.70 14.52 3.27
CA VAL A 45 -2.36 13.21 3.14
C VAL A 45 -2.49 12.89 1.65
N GLY A 46 -2.70 11.63 1.30
CA GLY A 46 -2.78 11.25 -0.10
C GLY A 46 -2.53 9.78 -0.36
N VAL A 47 -2.12 9.51 -1.60
CA VAL A 47 -1.77 8.17 -2.09
C VAL A 47 -0.27 8.09 -2.37
N TYR A 48 0.27 6.88 -2.28
CA TYR A 48 1.66 6.57 -2.65
C TYR A 48 1.76 5.18 -3.25
N ALA A 49 2.85 4.97 -3.98
CA ALA A 49 3.26 3.68 -4.50
C ALA A 49 4.74 3.49 -4.24
N ILE A 50 5.14 2.24 -3.98
CA ILE A 50 6.51 1.81 -3.79
C ILE A 50 6.88 0.95 -4.98
N TYR A 51 8.11 1.12 -5.46
CA TYR A 51 8.71 0.46 -6.60
C TYR A 51 10.00 -0.19 -6.14
N VAL A 52 10.36 -1.32 -6.75
CA VAL A 52 11.65 -1.99 -6.55
C VAL A 52 12.37 -2.00 -7.89
N ASP A 53 13.67 -1.73 -7.89
CA ASP A 53 14.49 -1.82 -9.09
C ASP A 53 14.48 -3.27 -9.59
N SER A 54 14.25 -3.46 -10.89
CA SER A 54 14.16 -4.78 -11.52
C SER A 54 15.44 -5.61 -11.38
N GLY A 55 16.59 -4.96 -11.22
CA GLY A 55 17.89 -5.58 -10.94
C GLY A 55 18.27 -5.67 -9.46
N ALA A 56 17.35 -5.40 -8.53
CA ALA A 56 17.64 -5.44 -7.10
C ALA A 56 18.07 -6.84 -6.65
N ASP A 57 19.08 -6.94 -5.78
CA ASP A 57 19.49 -8.20 -5.17
C ASP A 57 18.52 -8.62 -4.05
N THR A 58 17.32 -9.03 -4.46
CA THR A 58 16.21 -9.45 -3.59
C THR A 58 15.45 -10.60 -4.24
N ILE A 59 14.54 -11.23 -3.50
CA ILE A 59 13.60 -12.24 -4.05
C ILE A 59 12.63 -11.68 -5.10
N TYR A 60 12.67 -10.38 -5.38
CA TYR A 60 11.83 -9.69 -6.37
C TYR A 60 12.58 -9.35 -7.67
N ASN A 61 13.86 -9.72 -7.79
CA ASN A 61 14.67 -9.51 -8.98
C ASN A 61 13.97 -10.09 -10.23
N GLY A 62 13.82 -9.26 -11.27
CA GLY A 62 13.19 -9.65 -12.54
C GLY A 62 11.68 -9.94 -12.46
N VAL A 63 11.04 -9.82 -11.30
CA VAL A 63 9.59 -10.08 -11.12
C VAL A 63 8.77 -8.89 -11.59
N LEU A 64 9.27 -7.67 -11.36
CA LEU A 64 8.61 -6.40 -11.64
C LEU A 64 9.53 -5.53 -12.50
N SER A 65 8.95 -4.70 -13.37
CA SER A 65 9.68 -3.61 -14.04
C SER A 65 9.77 -2.38 -13.12
N ASP A 66 10.75 -1.51 -13.37
CA ASP A 66 11.04 -0.33 -12.54
C ASP A 66 9.86 0.66 -12.41
N ASP A 67 8.96 0.67 -13.39
CA ASP A 67 7.75 1.52 -13.41
C ASP A 67 6.50 0.83 -12.88
N TYR A 68 6.61 -0.43 -12.43
CA TYR A 68 5.50 -1.21 -11.90
C TYR A 68 5.55 -1.23 -10.37
N PRO A 69 4.49 -0.78 -9.67
CA PRO A 69 4.52 -0.71 -8.23
C PRO A 69 4.50 -2.11 -7.60
N ILE A 70 5.38 -2.35 -6.63
CA ILE A 70 5.31 -3.54 -5.76
C ILE A 70 4.23 -3.38 -4.70
N TYR A 71 3.94 -2.13 -4.30
CA TYR A 71 2.91 -1.79 -3.32
C TYR A 71 2.26 -0.43 -3.62
N VAL A 72 0.97 -0.32 -3.35
CA VAL A 72 0.21 0.93 -3.36
C VAL A 72 -0.47 1.08 -2.01
N GLY A 73 -0.47 2.29 -1.47
CA GLY A 73 -1.17 2.58 -0.24
C GLY A 73 -1.63 4.03 -0.13
N LYS A 74 -2.34 4.32 0.96
CA LYS A 74 -2.80 5.66 1.31
C LYS A 74 -2.42 6.11 2.72
N ALA A 75 -2.53 7.41 2.94
CA ALA A 75 -2.55 8.03 4.25
C ALA A 75 -3.69 9.05 4.27
N VAL A 76 -4.65 8.89 5.19
CA VAL A 76 -5.85 9.74 5.31
C VAL A 76 -5.80 10.59 6.57
N PRO A 77 -6.51 11.74 6.61
CA PRO A 77 -6.58 12.62 7.78
C PRO A 77 -6.91 11.88 9.08
N SER A 78 -6.19 12.19 10.16
CA SER A 78 -6.59 11.78 11.52
C SER A 78 -7.88 12.50 11.89
N GLY A 79 -8.86 11.77 12.42
CA GLY A 79 -10.16 12.36 12.74
C GLY A 79 -11.13 12.46 11.55
N SER A 80 -10.82 11.86 10.40
CA SER A 80 -11.79 11.65 9.30
C SER A 80 -13.09 11.00 9.81
N ARG A 81 -12.99 10.09 10.77
CA ARG A 81 -14.14 9.47 11.46
C ARG A 81 -15.01 10.45 12.27
N GLN A 82 -14.52 11.64 12.59
CA GLN A 82 -15.20 12.66 13.40
C GLN A 82 -15.48 13.96 12.61
N GLY A 83 -15.12 14.03 11.31
CA GLY A 83 -15.31 15.23 10.48
C GLY A 83 -14.53 16.47 10.93
N LYS A 84 -13.58 16.33 11.86
CA LYS A 84 -12.75 17.43 12.38
C LYS A 84 -11.36 17.37 11.75
N SER A 85 -11.05 18.32 10.88
CA SER A 85 -9.70 18.50 10.32
C SER A 85 -8.80 19.13 11.37
N THR A 86 -8.09 18.30 12.15
CA THR A 86 -7.03 18.76 13.05
C THR A 86 -5.69 18.19 12.61
N THR A 87 -4.92 19.06 11.94
CA THR A 87 -3.46 18.98 11.72
C THR A 87 -2.95 17.79 10.88
N ALA A 88 -3.43 17.69 9.64
CA ALA A 88 -2.96 16.78 8.59
C ALA A 88 -1.54 17.12 8.04
N LYS A 89 -0.56 17.41 8.90
CA LYS A 89 0.70 17.96 8.39
C LYS A 89 1.68 16.91 7.89
N ARG A 90 1.71 15.64 8.32
CA ARG A 90 2.82 14.73 7.92
C ARG A 90 2.45 13.26 7.72
N GLN A 91 1.17 12.93 7.63
CA GLN A 91 0.73 11.53 7.67
C GLN A 91 1.26 10.70 6.49
N LEU A 92 1.20 11.25 5.27
CA LEU A 92 1.71 10.56 4.08
C LEU A 92 3.21 10.26 4.19
N ARG A 93 4.00 11.27 4.57
CA ARG A 93 5.45 11.12 4.77
C ARG A 93 5.77 10.14 5.91
N ASN A 94 5.07 10.25 7.04
CA ASN A 94 5.26 9.34 8.17
C ASN A 94 4.96 7.89 7.77
N ARG A 95 3.92 7.67 6.97
CA ARG A 95 3.58 6.35 6.46
C ARG A 95 4.66 5.75 5.57
N LEU A 96 5.25 6.54 4.67
CA LEU A 96 6.40 6.10 3.87
C LEU A 96 7.63 5.79 4.74
N LEU A 97 7.88 6.57 5.79
CA LEU A 97 8.96 6.29 6.75
C LEU A 97 8.72 5.02 7.58
N GLU A 98 7.48 4.72 7.93
CA GLU A 98 7.10 3.45 8.58
C GLU A 98 7.40 2.26 7.66
N HIS A 99 7.08 2.39 6.37
CA HIS A 99 7.39 1.38 5.37
C HIS A 99 8.88 1.19 5.16
N LYS A 100 9.64 2.29 5.07
CA LYS A 100 11.11 2.25 5.05
C LYS A 100 11.64 1.43 6.22
N ARG A 101 11.24 1.76 7.45
CA ARG A 101 11.67 1.04 8.67
C ARG A 101 11.27 -0.44 8.63
N SER A 102 10.09 -0.74 8.12
CA SER A 102 9.62 -2.12 7.97
C SER A 102 10.51 -2.91 7.01
N MET A 103 10.89 -2.31 5.88
CA MET A 103 11.81 -2.92 4.91
C MET A 103 13.21 -3.13 5.51
N GLU A 104 13.76 -2.12 6.19
CA GLU A 104 15.05 -2.23 6.88
C GLU A 104 15.04 -3.35 7.92
N GLN A 105 13.98 -3.43 8.74
CA GLN A 105 13.80 -4.49 9.72
C GLN A 105 13.66 -5.87 9.08
N GLY A 106 13.02 -5.96 7.92
CA GLY A 106 12.88 -7.18 7.13
C GLY A 106 14.14 -7.58 6.35
N GLY A 107 15.23 -6.82 6.45
CA GLY A 107 16.49 -7.09 5.76
C GLY A 107 16.50 -6.72 4.28
N LEU A 108 15.56 -5.89 3.83
CA LEU A 108 15.51 -5.42 2.44
C LEU A 108 16.47 -4.23 2.22
N PRO A 109 17.26 -4.25 1.14
CA PRO A 109 18.14 -3.14 0.75
C PRO A 109 17.32 -1.97 0.20
N VAL A 110 16.97 -1.01 1.07
CA VAL A 110 16.07 0.12 0.77
C VAL A 110 16.58 1.07 -0.32
N GLU A 111 17.86 1.00 -0.67
CA GLU A 111 18.48 1.71 -1.79
C GLU A 111 17.91 1.33 -3.15
N TYR A 112 17.41 0.09 -3.31
CA TYR A 112 16.74 -0.36 -4.54
C TYR A 112 15.25 -0.01 -4.58
N PHE A 113 14.74 0.72 -3.58
CA PHE A 113 13.33 1.06 -3.48
C PHE A 113 13.10 2.55 -3.73
N LYS A 114 12.13 2.82 -4.59
CA LYS A 114 11.66 4.17 -4.91
C LYS A 114 10.19 4.32 -4.52
N CYS A 115 9.72 5.54 -4.43
CA CYS A 115 8.31 5.82 -4.22
C CYS A 115 7.83 6.98 -5.10
N ARG A 116 6.57 6.91 -5.50
CA ARG A 116 5.79 8.07 -5.96
C ARG A 116 4.75 8.39 -4.91
N PHE A 117 4.42 9.66 -4.75
CA PHE A 117 3.37 10.08 -3.84
C PHE A 117 2.67 11.32 -4.39
N MET A 118 1.39 11.44 -4.09
CA MET A 118 0.58 12.60 -4.46
C MET A 118 -0.19 13.08 -3.25
N VAL A 119 0.08 14.33 -2.86
CA VAL A 119 -0.67 15.00 -1.79
C VAL A 119 -2.01 15.45 -2.35
N MET A 120 -3.08 15.16 -1.61
CA MET A 120 -4.44 15.56 -1.94
C MET A 120 -4.95 16.52 -0.86
N THR A 121 -5.72 17.54 -1.26
CA THR A 121 -6.17 18.62 -0.38
C THR A 121 -7.63 18.97 -0.61
N GLY A 122 -8.32 19.46 0.41
CA GLY A 122 -9.71 19.90 0.30
C GLY A 122 -10.63 18.72 -0.04
N ILE A 123 -11.56 18.89 -0.97
CA ILE A 123 -12.48 17.80 -1.38
C ILE A 123 -11.77 16.60 -2.00
N GLY A 124 -10.54 16.78 -2.50
CA GLY A 124 -9.73 15.68 -3.01
C GLY A 124 -9.34 14.67 -1.93
N GLU A 125 -9.30 15.06 -0.65
CA GLU A 125 -8.98 14.14 0.45
C GLU A 125 -10.01 12.99 0.57
N ASP A 126 -11.27 13.26 0.25
CA ASP A 126 -12.35 12.27 0.27
C ASP A 126 -12.17 11.20 -0.82
N LEU A 127 -11.43 11.52 -1.89
CA LEU A 127 -11.16 10.63 -3.01
C LEU A 127 -9.92 9.75 -2.81
N ILE A 128 -9.12 9.99 -1.76
CA ILE A 128 -7.91 9.21 -1.46
C ILE A 128 -8.19 7.68 -1.47
N PRO A 129 -9.23 7.15 -0.79
CA PRO A 129 -9.51 5.72 -0.80
C PRO A 129 -9.90 5.17 -2.18
N ALA A 130 -10.64 5.96 -2.97
CA ALA A 130 -11.08 5.57 -4.30
C ALA A 130 -9.90 5.53 -5.29
N LEU A 131 -8.99 6.49 -5.18
CA LEU A 131 -7.78 6.53 -6.00
C LEU A 131 -6.80 5.40 -5.66
N GLU A 132 -6.57 5.09 -4.37
CA GLU A 132 -5.78 3.93 -3.96
C GLU A 132 -6.35 2.64 -4.57
N SER A 133 -7.66 2.44 -4.44
CA SER A 133 -8.35 1.28 -5.00
C SER A 133 -8.23 1.22 -6.53
N THR A 134 -8.26 2.36 -7.20
CA THR A 134 -8.07 2.47 -8.65
C THR A 134 -6.66 2.05 -9.06
N LEU A 135 -5.63 2.55 -8.39
CA LEU A 135 -4.24 2.16 -8.63
C LEU A 135 -4.01 0.68 -8.35
N ILE A 136 -4.58 0.13 -7.26
CA ILE A 136 -4.51 -1.32 -6.97
C ILE A 136 -5.21 -2.13 -8.07
N ARG A 137 -6.37 -1.70 -8.57
CA ARG A 137 -7.05 -2.38 -9.69
C ARG A 137 -6.30 -2.24 -11.01
N MET A 138 -5.56 -1.16 -11.23
CA MET A 138 -4.75 -1.00 -12.43
C MET A 138 -3.55 -1.96 -12.40
N PHE A 139 -2.81 -1.98 -11.29
CA PHE A 139 -1.51 -2.65 -11.22
C PHE A 139 -1.52 -3.99 -10.47
N HIS A 140 -2.55 -4.35 -9.70
CA HIS A 140 -2.54 -5.56 -8.85
C HIS A 140 -1.17 -5.78 -8.15
N PRO A 141 -0.64 -4.80 -7.40
CA PRO A 141 0.74 -4.85 -6.92
C PRO A 141 1.00 -6.11 -6.10
N LEU A 142 2.20 -6.67 -6.21
CA LEU A 142 2.56 -7.95 -5.58
C LEU A 142 2.25 -7.95 -4.06
N TRP A 143 2.63 -6.89 -3.32
CA TRP A 143 2.39 -6.77 -1.88
C TRP A 143 0.98 -6.30 -1.49
N ASN A 144 0.11 -6.03 -2.45
CA ASN A 144 -1.32 -5.76 -2.21
C ASN A 144 -2.21 -6.96 -2.54
N SER A 145 -1.84 -7.76 -3.54
CA SER A 145 -2.74 -8.73 -4.15
C SER A 145 -2.26 -10.18 -4.06
N TYR A 146 -0.97 -10.41 -3.84
CA TYR A 146 -0.38 -11.76 -3.83
C TYR A 146 0.37 -12.08 -2.54
N ILE A 147 1.08 -11.12 -1.95
CA ILE A 147 1.83 -11.30 -0.72
C ILE A 147 1.27 -10.36 0.35
N ASP A 148 0.47 -10.91 1.25
CA ASP A 148 -0.21 -10.12 2.28
C ASP A 148 0.72 -9.75 3.44
N GLY A 149 0.49 -8.58 4.04
CA GLY A 149 1.07 -8.22 5.33
C GLY A 149 2.03 -7.04 5.33
N PHE A 150 2.45 -6.53 4.18
CA PHE A 150 3.36 -5.39 4.14
C PHE A 150 2.78 -4.16 4.87
N GLY A 151 1.51 -3.84 4.62
CA GLY A 151 0.86 -2.65 5.17
C GLY A 151 0.40 -2.74 6.63
N ILE A 152 0.64 -3.84 7.34
CA ILE A 152 0.08 -4.03 8.70
C ILE A 152 0.85 -3.24 9.76
N HIS A 153 0.15 -2.88 10.83
CA HIS A 153 0.77 -2.35 12.05
C HIS A 153 0.93 -3.45 13.09
N THR A 154 1.69 -3.16 14.15
CA THR A 154 1.79 -4.00 15.35
C THR A 154 0.39 -4.45 15.81
N PRO A 155 0.14 -5.77 15.93
CA PRO A 155 -1.11 -6.26 16.47
C PRO A 155 -1.32 -5.80 17.91
N GLY A 156 -2.57 -5.48 18.27
CA GLY A 156 -2.94 -5.26 19.68
C GLY A 156 -2.85 -6.55 20.49
N GLU A 157 -2.80 -6.44 21.83
CA GLU A 157 -2.59 -7.58 22.74
C GLU A 157 -3.54 -8.77 22.50
N GLY A 158 -4.81 -8.51 22.17
CA GLY A 158 -5.79 -9.55 21.86
C GLY A 158 -5.58 -10.29 20.53
N ARG A 159 -4.57 -9.91 19.73
CA ARG A 159 -4.27 -10.49 18.40
C ARG A 159 -2.92 -11.19 18.34
N LEU A 160 -2.27 -11.43 19.47
CA LEU A 160 -0.98 -12.11 19.54
C LEU A 160 -1.05 -13.60 19.15
N ASN A 161 -2.24 -14.20 19.18
CA ASN A 161 -2.44 -15.59 18.73
C ASN A 161 -2.46 -15.76 17.20
N GLN A 162 -2.27 -14.68 16.45
CA GLN A 162 -2.26 -14.72 15.00
C GLN A 162 -0.91 -15.26 14.48
N GLN A 163 -0.96 -15.90 13.31
CA GLN A 163 0.23 -16.27 12.57
C GLN A 163 0.91 -15.04 11.94
N PRO A 164 2.24 -15.07 11.74
CA PRO A 164 2.93 -14.10 10.89
C PRO A 164 2.28 -13.97 9.50
N SER A 165 2.30 -12.76 8.96
CA SER A 165 1.85 -12.52 7.59
C SER A 165 2.79 -13.17 6.56
N GLU A 166 2.38 -13.26 5.29
CA GLU A 166 3.26 -13.79 4.24
C GLU A 166 4.50 -12.91 4.05
N TRP A 167 4.31 -11.59 4.05
CA TRP A 167 5.40 -10.65 3.97
C TRP A 167 6.37 -10.82 5.14
N ASP A 168 5.87 -10.90 6.38
CA ASP A 168 6.72 -11.10 7.57
C ASP A 168 7.38 -12.50 7.61
N THR A 169 6.77 -13.49 6.96
CA THR A 169 7.34 -14.83 6.81
C THR A 169 8.53 -14.81 5.85
N LEU A 170 8.47 -14.02 4.77
CA LEU A 170 9.57 -13.83 3.82
C LEU A 170 10.68 -12.94 4.39
N HIS A 171 10.28 -11.86 5.07
CA HIS A 171 11.13 -10.78 5.59
C HIS A 171 11.02 -10.68 7.11
N PRO A 172 11.56 -11.67 7.85
CA PRO A 172 11.49 -11.65 9.29
C PRO A 172 12.35 -10.53 9.86
N GLY A 173 11.83 -9.81 10.86
CA GLY A 173 12.62 -8.88 11.67
C GLY A 173 11.85 -7.70 12.25
N ARG A 174 10.58 -7.51 11.86
CA ARG A 174 9.71 -6.56 12.57
C ARG A 174 9.59 -6.94 14.05
N PRO A 175 9.77 -5.99 15.00
CA PRO A 175 9.89 -6.32 16.41
C PRO A 175 8.71 -7.08 16.99
N TRP A 176 7.49 -6.93 16.48
CA TRP A 176 6.33 -7.63 17.07
C TRP A 176 6.23 -9.10 16.71
N LEU A 177 7.04 -9.61 15.78
CA LEU A 177 6.96 -11.02 15.36
C LEU A 177 7.27 -12.01 16.48
N HIS A 178 8.17 -11.67 17.41
CA HIS A 178 8.45 -12.53 18.57
C HIS A 178 7.27 -12.65 19.55
N LYS A 179 6.24 -11.80 19.41
CA LYS A 179 5.04 -11.83 20.24
C LYS A 179 3.94 -12.70 19.65
N LEU A 180 4.08 -13.11 18.39
CA LEU A 180 3.10 -13.94 17.71
C LEU A 180 3.30 -15.40 18.11
N THR A 181 2.20 -16.10 18.38
CA THR A 181 2.23 -17.52 18.78
C THR A 181 1.78 -18.47 17.67
N GLY A 182 1.19 -17.97 16.58
CA GLY A 182 0.82 -18.79 15.43
C GLY A 182 2.02 -19.19 14.58
N ALA A 183 1.99 -20.39 14.00
CA ALA A 183 3.06 -20.86 13.11
C ALA A 183 3.10 -20.04 11.80
N PRO A 184 4.30 -19.69 11.29
CA PRO A 184 4.42 -19.04 9.98
C PRO A 184 3.95 -19.97 8.86
N ARG A 185 3.57 -19.36 7.72
CA ARG A 185 3.26 -20.12 6.50
C ARG A 185 4.53 -20.74 5.92
N ASP A 186 4.36 -21.72 5.03
CA ASP A 186 5.48 -22.29 4.30
C ASP A 186 6.10 -21.26 3.35
N ARG A 187 7.39 -20.97 3.52
CA ARG A 187 8.14 -20.04 2.67
C ARG A 187 8.14 -20.46 1.21
N ASN A 188 8.17 -21.76 0.92
CA ASN A 188 8.19 -22.26 -0.46
C ASN A 188 6.87 -21.97 -1.19
N GLN A 189 5.74 -22.17 -0.50
CA GLN A 189 4.42 -21.83 -1.05
C GLN A 189 4.31 -20.33 -1.35
N ILE A 190 4.85 -19.47 -0.48
CA ILE A 190 4.85 -18.02 -0.72
C ILE A 190 5.78 -17.69 -1.91
N ALA A 191 6.93 -18.33 -2.03
CA ALA A 191 7.84 -18.13 -3.17
C ALA A 191 7.19 -18.54 -4.51
N GLU A 192 6.41 -19.63 -4.53
CA GLU A 192 5.63 -20.03 -5.72
C GLU A 192 4.59 -18.97 -6.13
N LYS A 193 3.99 -18.25 -5.18
CA LYS A 193 3.10 -17.10 -5.47
C LYS A 193 3.87 -15.98 -6.19
N ILE A 194 5.12 -15.72 -5.80
CA ILE A 194 5.98 -14.73 -6.47
C ILE A 194 6.32 -15.21 -7.88
N CYS A 195 6.72 -16.48 -8.05
CA CYS A 195 7.07 -17.03 -9.37
C CYS A 195 5.88 -17.07 -10.35
N SER A 196 4.65 -17.24 -9.84
CA SER A 196 3.42 -17.25 -10.64
C SER A 196 2.87 -15.84 -10.90
N TYR A 197 3.36 -14.82 -10.20
CA TYR A 197 2.94 -13.44 -10.39
C TYR A 197 3.20 -12.95 -11.81
N ARG A 198 2.21 -12.27 -12.40
CA ARG A 198 2.33 -11.62 -13.70
C ARG A 198 1.83 -10.19 -13.58
N MET A 199 2.63 -9.25 -14.06
CA MET A 199 2.19 -7.87 -14.29
C MET A 199 1.03 -7.86 -15.27
N ARG A 200 0.01 -7.04 -15.00
CA ARG A 200 -1.21 -6.93 -15.80
C ARG A 200 -1.06 -5.91 -16.91
#